data_AF-X0P820-F1
#
_entry.id   AF-X0P820-F1
#
_cell.length_a   1.000
_cell.length_b   1.000
_cell.length_c   1.000
_cell.angle_alpha   90.00
_cell.angle_beta   90.00
_cell.angle_gamma   90.00
#
_symmetry.space_group_name_H-M   'P 1'
#
loop_
_entity.id
_entity.type
_entity.pdbx_description
1 polymer ?
#
loop_
_entity_poly.entity_id
_entity_poly.type
_entity_poly.pdbx_seq_one_letter_code
_entity_poly.pdbx_strand_id
1 'polypeptide(L)'
;MKYQQLENLEAGWKWAYLVKKHKEGEAITCFVDRSEAESAVDALFNIEHEPTKVIDWINANMSLELENKLKQAIRAKRKRHFNAEQVHTRKKSIDLDYRVWEKLAEKSQELGSTLSDTIEYLISESNRSEQASKQVSDIKNNLTELLNIDPFNE
;
A
#
# COMPACT_ATOMS: atom_id res chain seq x y z
N MET A 1 7.88 15.99 -8.56
CA MET A 1 6.79 15.13 -8.01
C MET A 1 6.27 14.22 -9.12
N LYS A 2 5.91 12.95 -8.81
CA LYS A 2 5.47 11.95 -9.83
C LYS A 2 4.00 12.07 -10.26
N TYR A 3 3.12 12.57 -9.39
CA TYR A 3 1.67 12.69 -9.63
C TYR A 3 1.24 14.15 -9.60
N GLN A 4 0.32 14.53 -10.48
CA GLN A 4 -0.26 15.88 -10.51
C GLN A 4 -1.14 16.13 -9.28
N GLN A 5 -1.11 17.34 -8.74
CA GLN A 5 -2.01 17.77 -7.67
C GLN A 5 -3.27 18.34 -8.30
N LEU A 6 -4.43 17.79 -7.90
CA LEU A 6 -5.73 18.22 -8.39
C LEU A 6 -6.40 19.01 -7.27
N GLU A 7 -6.14 20.32 -7.19
CA GLU A 7 -6.48 21.17 -6.04
C GLU A 7 -7.98 21.09 -5.67
N ASN A 8 -8.87 21.18 -6.66
CA ASN A 8 -10.32 21.11 -6.43
C ASN A 8 -10.76 19.75 -5.85
N LEU A 9 -10.22 18.65 -6.39
CA LEU A 9 -10.56 17.29 -5.95
C LEU A 9 -9.95 16.99 -4.57
N GLU A 10 -8.71 17.43 -4.35
CA GLU A 10 -8.00 17.26 -3.08
C GLU A 10 -8.63 18.08 -1.96
N ALA A 11 -9.19 19.26 -2.25
CA ALA A 11 -9.94 20.04 -1.27
C ALA A 11 -11.14 19.24 -0.71
N GLY A 12 -11.92 18.60 -1.59
CA GLY A 12 -13.01 17.71 -1.15
C GLY A 12 -12.51 16.52 -0.33
N TRP A 13 -11.33 15.97 -0.65
CA TRP A 13 -10.73 14.91 0.16
C TRP A 13 -10.25 15.38 1.53
N LYS A 14 -9.72 16.60 1.63
CA LYS A 14 -9.31 17.22 2.89
C LYS A 14 -10.52 17.45 3.79
N TRP A 15 -11.59 18.03 3.24
CA TRP A 15 -12.84 18.23 3.95
C TRP A 15 -13.41 16.92 4.51
N ALA A 16 -13.55 15.89 3.65
CA ALA A 16 -14.07 14.59 4.07
C ALA A 16 -13.21 13.92 5.14
N TYR A 17 -11.89 14.10 5.08
CA TYR A 17 -10.98 13.59 6.11
C TYR A 17 -11.20 14.29 7.46
N LEU A 18 -11.27 15.63 7.47
CA LEU A 18 -11.49 16.40 8.69
C LEU A 18 -12.84 16.09 9.34
N VAL A 19 -13.91 16.01 8.55
CA VAL A 19 -15.25 15.61 9.03
C VAL A 19 -15.24 14.21 9.64
N LYS A 20 -14.55 13.26 9.00
CA LYS A 20 -14.39 11.90 9.56
C LYS A 20 -13.66 11.94 10.90
N LYS A 21 -12.59 12.72 11.01
CA LYS A 21 -11.81 12.85 12.24
C LYS A 21 -12.58 13.49 13.39
N HIS A 22 -13.35 14.52 13.09
CA HIS A 22 -14.27 15.10 14.07
C HIS A 22 -15.31 14.08 14.55
N LYS A 23 -15.91 13.28 13.65
CA LYS A 23 -16.85 12.22 14.01
C LYS A 23 -16.22 11.09 14.85
N GLU A 24 -14.91 10.87 14.71
CA GLU A 24 -14.14 9.94 15.55
C GLU A 24 -13.81 10.52 16.94
N GLY A 25 -14.15 11.79 17.20
CA GLY A 25 -13.86 12.50 18.45
C GLY A 25 -12.46 13.10 18.54
N GLU A 26 -11.72 13.17 17.43
CA GLU A 26 -10.38 13.79 17.38
C GLU A 26 -10.52 15.32 17.25
N ALA A 27 -9.78 16.07 18.07
CA ALA A 27 -9.77 17.53 18.01
C ALA A 27 -9.12 18.01 16.70
N ILE A 28 -9.93 18.59 15.80
CA ILE A 28 -9.45 19.06 14.49
C ILE A 28 -8.88 20.47 14.52
N THR A 29 -9.28 21.28 15.52
CA THR A 29 -8.93 22.70 15.64
C THR A 29 -7.70 22.92 16.51
N CYS A 30 -7.03 24.06 16.34
CA CYS A 30 -5.94 24.51 17.21
C CYS A 30 -6.43 25.24 18.48
N PHE A 31 -7.72 25.57 18.55
CA PHE A 31 -8.32 26.28 19.68
C PHE A 31 -8.38 25.42 20.94
N VAL A 32 -8.04 26.04 22.08
CA VAL A 32 -8.15 25.42 23.41
C VAL A 32 -9.59 25.57 23.96
N ASP A 33 -10.27 26.65 23.58
CA ASP A 33 -11.66 26.88 23.95
C ASP A 33 -12.60 25.99 23.13
N ARG A 34 -13.48 25.29 23.83
CA ARG A 34 -14.48 24.40 23.25
C ARG A 34 -15.49 25.17 22.39
N SER A 35 -15.88 26.37 22.80
CA SER A 35 -16.88 27.17 22.08
C SER A 35 -16.36 27.65 20.72
N GLU A 36 -15.10 28.12 20.67
CA GLU A 36 -14.42 28.50 19.43
C GLU A 36 -14.18 27.28 18.53
N ALA A 37 -13.79 26.14 19.10
CA ALA A 37 -13.62 24.90 18.37
C ALA A 37 -14.92 24.43 17.71
N GLU A 38 -16.04 24.44 18.43
CA GLU A 38 -17.37 24.07 17.90
C GLU A 38 -17.80 25.03 16.78
N SER A 39 -17.63 26.34 16.97
CA SER A 39 -17.94 27.35 15.94
C SER A 39 -17.11 27.16 14.65
N ALA A 40 -15.81 26.88 14.78
CA ALA A 40 -14.95 26.61 13.64
C ALA A 40 -15.34 25.31 12.92
N VAL A 41 -15.76 24.28 13.65
CA VAL A 41 -16.27 23.02 13.09
C VAL A 41 -17.59 23.26 12.32
N ASP A 42 -18.50 24.06 12.87
CA ASP A 42 -19.75 24.41 12.19
C ASP A 42 -19.48 25.19 10.90
N ALA A 43 -18.51 26.10 10.91
CA ALA A 43 -18.05 26.78 9.71
C ALA A 43 -17.51 25.79 8.66
N LEU A 44 -16.78 24.75 9.08
CA LEU A 44 -16.26 23.71 8.20
C LEU A 44 -17.41 22.93 7.52
N PHE A 45 -18.48 22.61 8.23
CA PHE A 45 -19.62 21.89 7.65
C PHE A 45 -20.32 22.69 6.53
N ASN A 46 -20.35 24.02 6.62
CA ASN A 46 -21.02 24.88 5.65
C ASN A 46 -20.22 25.10 4.35
N ILE A 47 -18.91 24.82 4.33
CA ILE A 47 -18.02 25.10 3.19
C ILE A 47 -17.72 23.86 2.31
N GLU A 48 -18.52 22.79 2.42
CA GLU A 48 -18.29 21.51 1.71
C GLU A 48 -18.02 21.67 0.20
N HIS A 49 -18.79 22.55 -0.47
CA HIS A 49 -18.72 22.73 -1.91
C HIS A 49 -17.73 23.83 -2.36
N GLU A 50 -17.02 24.47 -1.43
CA GLU A 50 -16.17 25.63 -1.71
C GLU A 50 -14.69 25.31 -1.44
N PRO A 51 -13.95 24.81 -2.46
CA PRO A 51 -12.62 24.25 -2.28
C PRO A 51 -11.59 25.27 -1.76
N THR A 52 -11.73 26.55 -2.14
CA THR A 52 -10.86 27.63 -1.68
C THR A 52 -11.05 27.90 -0.20
N LYS A 53 -12.30 28.02 0.27
CA LYS A 53 -12.61 28.25 1.68
C LYS A 53 -12.18 27.09 2.58
N VAL A 54 -12.23 25.85 2.07
CA VAL A 54 -11.69 24.69 2.80
C VAL A 54 -10.19 24.84 3.06
N ILE A 55 -9.43 25.32 2.07
CA ILE A 55 -7.98 25.54 2.23
C ILE A 55 -7.73 26.69 3.22
N ASP A 56 -8.48 27.77 3.12
CA ASP A 56 -8.35 28.91 4.03
C ASP A 56 -8.68 28.51 5.48
N TRP A 57 -9.73 27.71 5.67
CA TRP A 57 -10.09 27.16 6.97
C TRP A 57 -8.98 26.30 7.55
N ILE A 58 -8.37 25.44 6.73
CA ILE A 58 -7.25 24.56 7.12
C ILE A 58 -6.05 25.39 7.58
N ASN A 59 -5.74 26.49 6.89
CA ASN A 59 -4.61 27.33 7.24
C ASN A 59 -4.85 28.13 8.54
N ALA A 60 -6.10 28.51 8.82
CA ALA A 60 -6.45 29.36 9.95
C ALA A 60 -6.74 28.57 11.24
N ASN A 61 -7.44 27.44 11.14
CA ASN A 61 -8.08 26.81 12.30
C ASN A 61 -7.50 25.44 12.67
N MET A 62 -6.67 24.82 11.83
CA MET A 62 -6.28 23.42 12.00
C MET A 62 -5.21 23.19 13.08
N SER A 63 -5.33 22.07 13.79
CA SER A 63 -4.30 21.56 14.70
C SER A 63 -3.00 21.17 13.97
N LEU A 64 -1.85 21.52 14.56
CA LEU A 64 -0.51 21.20 14.03
C LEU A 64 -0.26 19.68 13.98
N GLU A 65 -0.77 18.91 14.94
CA GLU A 65 -0.63 17.45 14.95
C GLU A 65 -1.38 16.82 13.78
N LEU A 66 -2.54 17.39 13.43
CA LEU A 66 -3.39 16.89 12.37
C LEU A 66 -2.85 17.28 10.99
N GLU A 67 -2.13 18.39 10.87
CA GLU A 67 -1.57 18.88 9.61
C GLU A 67 -0.69 17.81 8.92
N ASN A 68 0.24 17.22 9.66
CA ASN A 68 1.15 16.21 9.11
C ASN A 68 0.41 14.93 8.72
N LYS A 69 -0.52 14.49 9.56
CA LYS A 69 -1.39 13.32 9.28
C LYS A 69 -2.23 13.56 8.03
N LEU A 70 -2.81 14.75 7.88
CA LEU A 70 -3.60 15.16 6.72
C LEU A 70 -2.76 15.16 5.45
N LYS A 71 -1.56 15.78 5.46
CA LYS A 71 -0.65 15.80 4.32
C LYS A 71 -0.31 14.38 3.85
N GLN A 72 -0.03 13.47 4.78
CA GLN A 72 0.25 12.06 4.48
C GLN A 72 -0.98 11.34 3.92
N ALA A 73 -2.15 11.53 4.52
CA ALA A 73 -3.41 10.93 4.07
C ALA A 73 -3.77 11.35 2.65
N ILE A 74 -3.67 12.65 2.33
CA ILE A 74 -3.93 13.17 0.99
C ILE A 74 -2.90 12.68 -0.01
N ARG A 75 -1.61 12.62 0.35
CA ARG A 75 -0.57 12.02 -0.50
C ARG A 75 -0.88 10.56 -0.83
N ALA A 76 -1.28 9.77 0.16
CA ALA A 76 -1.65 8.37 -0.03
C ALA A 76 -2.90 8.23 -0.92
N LYS A 77 -3.92 9.06 -0.69
CA LYS A 77 -5.16 9.07 -1.49
C LYS A 77 -4.88 9.45 -2.95
N ARG A 78 -4.06 10.49 -3.19
CA ARG A 78 -3.59 10.88 -4.53
C ARG A 78 -2.88 9.73 -5.24
N LYS A 79 -1.91 9.09 -4.57
CA LYS A 79 -1.20 7.94 -5.15
C LYS A 79 -2.17 6.81 -5.51
N ARG A 80 -3.13 6.48 -4.64
CA ARG A 80 -4.13 5.42 -4.88
C ARG A 80 -5.08 5.77 -6.02
N HIS A 81 -5.49 7.03 -6.15
CA HIS A 81 -6.34 7.52 -7.23
C HIS A 81 -5.68 7.25 -8.59
N PHE A 82 -4.46 7.77 -8.80
CA PHE A 82 -3.74 7.55 -10.06
C PHE A 82 -3.36 6.09 -10.29
N ASN A 83 -2.96 5.35 -9.24
CA ASN A 83 -2.65 3.93 -9.39
C ASN A 83 -3.87 3.03 -9.66
N ALA A 84 -5.09 3.54 -9.45
CA ALA A 84 -6.29 2.78 -9.77
C ALA A 84 -6.60 2.78 -11.28
N GLU A 85 -6.06 3.75 -12.02
CA GLU A 85 -6.29 3.90 -13.47
C GLU A 85 -5.63 2.78 -14.28
N GLN A 86 -4.47 2.27 -13.81
CA GLN A 86 -3.71 1.22 -14.50
C GLN A 86 -3.67 -0.07 -13.68
N VAL A 87 -3.97 -1.20 -14.33
CA VAL A 87 -4.01 -2.51 -13.66
C VAL A 87 -2.65 -2.88 -13.04
N HIS A 88 -1.54 -2.61 -13.72
CA HIS A 88 -0.20 -2.96 -13.25
C HIS A 88 0.30 -2.09 -12.08
N THR A 89 -0.29 -0.92 -11.83
CA THR A 89 0.07 -0.06 -10.68
C THR A 89 -0.86 -0.25 -9.49
N ARG A 90 -2.03 -0.88 -9.71
CA ARG A 90 -3.00 -1.23 -8.68
C ARG A 90 -2.40 -2.26 -7.72
N LYS A 91 -2.62 -2.06 -6.42
CA LYS A 91 -2.17 -2.97 -5.36
C LYS A 91 -3.35 -3.73 -4.77
N LYS A 92 -3.10 -4.95 -4.31
CA LYS A 92 -4.08 -5.82 -3.64
C LYS A 92 -3.66 -6.02 -2.20
N SER A 93 -4.62 -5.87 -1.28
CA SER A 93 -4.44 -6.29 0.10
C SER A 93 -4.66 -7.80 0.16
N ILE A 94 -3.76 -8.52 0.81
CA ILE A 94 -3.84 -9.95 1.09
C ILE A 94 -3.57 -10.15 2.58
N ASP A 95 -4.29 -11.09 3.18
CA ASP A 95 -4.02 -11.54 4.54
C ASP A 95 -3.20 -12.83 4.47
N LEU A 96 -2.14 -12.90 5.27
CA LEU A 96 -1.26 -14.07 5.39
C LEU A 96 -1.22 -14.52 6.85
N ASP A 97 -1.06 -15.82 7.06
CA ASP A 97 -0.78 -16.35 8.39
C ASP A 97 0.52 -15.75 8.92
N TYR A 98 0.54 -15.45 10.22
CA TYR A 98 1.65 -14.75 10.86
C TYR A 98 3.03 -15.39 10.56
N ARG A 99 3.13 -16.72 10.68
CA ARG A 99 4.38 -17.45 10.42
C ARG A 99 4.82 -17.42 8.96
N VAL A 100 3.88 -17.33 8.03
CA VAL A 100 4.18 -17.24 6.59
C VAL A 100 4.68 -15.84 6.27
N TRP A 101 3.99 -14.82 6.80
CA TRP A 101 4.42 -13.43 6.68
C TRP A 101 5.80 -13.19 7.29
N GLU A 102 6.08 -13.74 8.47
CA GLU A 102 7.38 -13.60 9.16
C GLU A 102 8.53 -14.10 8.29
N LYS A 103 8.44 -15.34 7.80
CA LYS A 103 9.47 -15.92 6.90
C LYS A 103 9.65 -15.12 5.62
N LEU A 104 8.55 -14.66 5.01
CA LEU A 104 8.63 -13.85 3.80
C LEU A 104 9.26 -12.49 4.08
N ALA A 105 8.96 -11.88 5.23
CA ALA A 105 9.51 -10.61 5.65
C ALA A 105 11.01 -10.72 5.92
N GLU A 106 11.45 -11.72 6.67
CA GLU A 106 12.87 -12.03 6.89
C GLU A 106 13.60 -12.21 5.56
N LYS A 107 13.05 -13.02 4.64
CA LYS A 107 13.65 -13.23 3.33
C LYS A 107 13.74 -11.95 2.50
N SER A 108 12.72 -11.10 2.56
CA SER A 108 12.73 -9.81 1.86
C SER A 108 13.79 -8.86 2.42
N GLN A 109 14.01 -8.88 3.74
CA GLN A 109 15.04 -8.10 4.42
C GLN A 109 16.44 -8.60 4.06
N GLU A 110 16.67 -9.91 4.06
CA GLU A 110 17.93 -10.53 3.61
C GLU A 110 18.31 -10.11 2.19
N LEU A 111 17.32 -10.11 1.28
CA LEU A 111 17.51 -9.74 -0.12
C LEU A 111 17.51 -8.22 -0.36
N GLY A 112 17.19 -7.41 0.65
CA GLY A 112 17.04 -5.95 0.52
C GLY A 112 15.97 -5.54 -0.50
N SER A 113 14.93 -6.34 -0.69
CA SER A 113 13.90 -6.16 -1.73
C SER A 113 12.51 -5.99 -1.13
N THR A 114 11.53 -5.55 -1.92
CA THR A 114 10.14 -5.47 -1.44
C THR A 114 9.53 -6.86 -1.37
N LEU A 115 8.54 -7.07 -0.49
CA LEU A 115 7.82 -8.36 -0.39
C LEU A 115 7.30 -8.85 -1.75
N SER A 116 6.83 -7.95 -2.62
CA SER A 116 6.37 -8.32 -3.97
C SER A 116 7.50 -8.84 -4.86
N ASP A 117 8.65 -8.17 -4.84
CA ASP A 117 9.81 -8.58 -5.64
C ASP A 117 10.41 -9.88 -5.10
N THR A 118 10.39 -10.07 -3.77
CA THR A 118 10.79 -11.32 -3.13
C THR A 118 9.90 -12.48 -3.58
N ILE A 119 8.58 -12.28 -3.64
CA ILE A 119 7.65 -13.31 -4.15
C ILE A 119 7.98 -13.66 -5.61
N GLU A 120 8.20 -12.67 -6.46
CA GLU A 120 8.56 -12.88 -7.86
C GLU A 120 9.88 -13.66 -8.00
N TYR A 121 10.89 -13.29 -7.22
CA TYR A 121 12.16 -14.00 -7.15
C TYR A 121 11.96 -15.47 -6.73
N LEU A 122 11.23 -15.73 -5.64
CA LEU A 122 11.00 -17.09 -5.14
C LEU A 122 10.24 -17.95 -6.15
N ILE A 123 9.25 -17.39 -6.85
CA ILE A 123 8.53 -18.10 -7.93
C ILE A 123 9.49 -18.44 -9.07
N SER A 124 10.32 -17.50 -9.49
CA SER A 124 11.30 -17.72 -10.56
C SER A 124 12.34 -18.78 -10.18
N GLU A 125 12.80 -18.78 -8.93
CA GLU A 125 13.76 -19.74 -8.39
C GLU A 125 13.14 -21.14 -8.29
N SER A 126 11.91 -21.24 -7.79
CA SER A 126 11.16 -22.49 -7.72
C SER A 126 10.97 -23.11 -9.10
N ASN A 127 10.58 -22.32 -10.10
CA ASN A 127 10.41 -22.78 -11.48
C ASN A 127 11.75 -23.29 -12.07
N ARG A 128 12.85 -22.58 -11.81
CA ARG A 128 14.19 -23.00 -12.27
C ARG A 128 14.64 -24.29 -11.61
N SER A 129 14.38 -24.45 -10.31
CA SER A 129 14.68 -25.67 -9.56
C SER A 129 13.89 -26.87 -10.08
N GLU A 130 12.59 -26.68 -10.37
CA GLU A 130 11.74 -27.73 -10.95
C GLU A 130 12.24 -28.16 -12.34
N GLN A 131 12.58 -27.21 -13.21
CA GLN A 131 13.14 -27.49 -14.53
C GLN A 131 14.48 -28.22 -14.44
N ALA A 132 15.37 -27.80 -13.55
CA ALA A 132 16.65 -28.46 -13.33
C ALA A 132 16.46 -29.89 -12.82
N SER A 133 15.54 -30.12 -11.88
CA SER A 133 15.21 -31.45 -11.37
C SER A 133 14.69 -32.38 -12.48
N LYS A 134 13.80 -31.88 -13.36
CA LYS A 134 13.33 -32.62 -14.54
C LYS A 134 14.47 -32.99 -15.46
N GLN A 135 15.34 -32.03 -15.82
CA GLN A 135 16.51 -32.30 -16.65
C GLN A 135 17.44 -33.35 -16.04
N VAL A 136 17.71 -33.28 -14.74
CA VAL A 136 18.52 -34.30 -14.05
C VAL A 136 17.83 -35.67 -14.08
N SER A 137 16.50 -35.72 -13.90
CA SER A 137 15.73 -36.96 -14.00
C SER A 137 15.80 -37.54 -15.42
N ASP A 138 15.63 -36.71 -16.44
CA ASP A 138 15.69 -37.12 -17.85
C ASP A 138 17.09 -37.63 -18.20
N ILE A 139 18.13 -36.92 -17.77
CA ILE A 139 19.53 -37.36 -17.95
C ILE A 139 19.76 -38.71 -17.27
N LYS A 140 19.27 -38.91 -16.04
CA LYS A 140 19.39 -40.19 -15.33
C LYS A 140 18.69 -41.31 -16.10
N ASN A 141 17.45 -41.10 -16.53
CA ASN A 141 16.68 -42.09 -17.27
C ASN A 141 17.37 -42.46 -18.59
N ASN A 142 17.84 -41.47 -19.35
CA ASN A 142 18.57 -41.67 -20.60
C ASN A 142 19.88 -42.45 -20.36
N LEU A 143 20.61 -42.15 -19.28
CA LEU A 143 21.83 -42.88 -18.92
C LEU A 143 21.54 -44.33 -18.52
N THR A 144 20.48 -44.57 -17.73
CA THR A 144 20.06 -45.92 -17.35
C THR A 144 19.68 -46.75 -18.58
N GLU A 145 18.95 -46.15 -19.52
CA GLU A 145 18.59 -46.77 -20.80
C GLU A 145 19.82 -47.09 -21.65
N LEU A 146 20.76 -46.14 -21.80
CA LEU A 146 22.00 -46.34 -22.57
C LEU A 146 22.92 -47.40 -21.97
N LEU A 147 22.95 -47.53 -20.64
CA LEU A 147 23.80 -48.50 -19.95
C LEU A 147 23.15 -49.89 -19.86
N ASN A 148 21.91 -50.08 -20.35
CA ASN A 148 21.13 -51.31 -20.21
C ASN A 148 21.16 -51.86 -18.78
N ILE A 149 21.15 -50.96 -17.78
CA ILE A 149 21.04 -51.38 -16.39
C ILE A 149 19.56 -51.70 -16.18
N ASP A 150 19.15 -52.88 -16.61
CA ASP A 150 17.89 -53.47 -16.19
C ASP A 150 17.95 -53.62 -14.66
N PRO A 151 16.99 -53.08 -13.90
CA PRO A 151 16.91 -53.32 -12.46
C PRO A 151 16.61 -54.79 -12.09
N PHE A 152 16.58 -55.70 -13.08
CA PHE A 152 16.24 -57.11 -12.96
C PHE A 152 17.32 -58.08 -13.48
N ASN A 153 18.55 -57.64 -13.76
CA ASN A 153 19.66 -58.57 -13.96
C ASN A 153 20.27 -58.99 -12.60
N GLU A 154 19.60 -59.94 -11.93
CA GLU A 154 20.26 -60.95 -11.07
C GLU A 154 20.81 -62.08 -11.94
#